data_AF-A0A2P5HVE1-F1
#
_entry.id   AF-A0A2P5HVE1-F1
#
_cell.length_a   1.000
_cell.length_b   1.000
_cell.length_c   1.000
_cell.angle_alpha   90.00
_cell.angle_beta   90.00
_cell.angle_gamma   90.00
#
_symmetry.space_group_name_H-M   'P 1'
#
loop_
_entity.id
_entity.type
_entity.pdbx_description
1 polymer ?
#
loop_
_entity_poly.entity_id
_entity_poly.type
_entity_poly.pdbx_seq_one_letter_code
_entity_poly.pdbx_strand_id
1 'polypeptide(L)'
;MSREGYTVPTGSPGGSFGGGAALAAKPSAFNPDFRDDNAQMKYLCGDCGSSTHLRKADPIRCKDCGCRVLYKERTKRMIQFEAR
;
A
#
# COMPACT_ATOMS: atom_id res chain seq x y z
N MET A 1 12.90 -11.04 -24.07
CA MET A 1 11.85 -11.43 -23.10
C MET A 1 10.98 -10.22 -22.80
N SER A 2 9.73 -10.20 -23.25
CA SER A 2 8.79 -9.10 -23.03
C SER A 2 8.43 -9.01 -21.54
N ARG A 3 8.79 -7.88 -20.92
CA ARG A 3 8.55 -7.62 -19.50
C ARG A 3 7.08 -7.21 -19.34
N GLU A 4 6.24 -8.14 -18.89
CA GLU A 4 4.82 -7.90 -18.69
C GLU A 4 4.54 -6.83 -17.63
N GLY A 5 3.63 -5.91 -17.96
CA GLY A 5 3.36 -4.70 -17.19
C GLY A 5 2.47 -4.98 -15.98
N TYR A 6 2.95 -4.62 -14.79
CA TYR A 6 2.18 -4.64 -13.56
C TYR A 6 0.98 -3.69 -13.68
N THR A 7 -0.24 -4.23 -13.72
CA THR A 7 -1.47 -3.45 -13.68
C THR A 7 -1.84 -3.19 -12.22
N VAL A 8 -1.84 -1.91 -11.82
CA VAL A 8 -2.43 -1.53 -10.54
C VAL A 8 -3.94 -1.76 -10.61
N PRO A 9 -4.60 -2.22 -9.53
CA PRO A 9 -6.06 -2.30 -9.50
C PRO A 9 -6.62 -0.87 -9.58
N THR A 10 -6.93 -0.42 -10.80
CA THR A 10 -7.69 0.79 -11.02
C THR A 10 -9.13 0.47 -10.62
N GLY A 11 -9.60 1.00 -9.50
CA GLY A 11 -11.04 1.08 -9.27
C GLY A 11 -11.64 1.88 -10.41
N SER A 12 -12.35 1.21 -11.32
CA SER A 12 -12.92 1.81 -12.53
C SER A 12 -13.83 2.99 -12.19
N PRO A 13 -13.64 4.17 -12.80
CA PRO A 13 -14.70 5.16 -12.89
C PRO A 13 -15.57 4.81 -14.11
N GLY A 14 -16.88 4.70 -13.90
CA GLY A 14 -17.85 4.78 -14.99
C GLY A 14 -18.60 3.49 -15.31
N GLY A 15 -19.85 3.43 -14.85
CA GLY A 15 -20.87 2.50 -15.30
C GLY A 15 -22.23 3.04 -14.90
N SER A 16 -22.72 4.04 -15.64
CA SER A 16 -24.10 4.55 -15.53
C SER A 16 -25.09 3.45 -15.92
N PHE A 17 -25.91 3.01 -14.98
CA PHE A 17 -27.16 2.30 -15.24
C PHE A 17 -28.26 3.05 -14.49
N GLY A 18 -29.25 3.54 -15.25
CA GLY A 18 -30.28 4.43 -14.75
C GLY A 18 -31.42 3.73 -13.99
N GLY A 19 -32.09 4.54 -13.16
CA GLY A 19 -33.53 4.43 -12.85
C GLY A 19 -33.93 3.54 -11.68
N GLY A 20 -34.34 4.15 -10.57
CA GLY A 20 -35.14 3.48 -9.53
C GLY A 20 -34.93 4.04 -8.12
N ALA A 21 -36.00 4.52 -7.50
CA ALA A 21 -35.99 5.28 -6.26
C ALA A 21 -35.71 4.46 -4.97
N ALA A 22 -35.07 5.15 -4.03
CA ALA A 22 -35.22 5.08 -2.57
C ALA A 22 -35.12 3.71 -1.85
N LEU A 23 -33.93 3.40 -1.32
CA LEU A 23 -33.76 2.84 0.02
C LEU A 23 -32.47 3.41 0.64
N ALA A 24 -32.63 4.19 1.70
CA ALA A 24 -31.55 4.68 2.54
C ALA A 24 -30.97 3.53 3.37
N ALA A 25 -30.15 2.69 2.75
CA ALA A 25 -29.16 1.89 3.45
C ALA A 25 -27.82 2.48 3.07
N LYS A 26 -27.17 3.18 3.99
CA LYS A 26 -25.74 3.49 3.85
C LYS A 26 -25.02 2.14 3.96
N PRO A 27 -24.50 1.52 2.88
CA PRO A 27 -23.48 0.51 3.09
C PRO A 27 -22.32 1.29 3.73
N SER A 28 -21.94 0.89 4.94
CA SER A 28 -20.71 1.35 5.58
C SER A 28 -19.62 1.39 4.51
N ALA A 29 -19.24 2.61 4.15
CA ALA A 29 -18.24 2.87 3.13
C ALA A 29 -17.05 1.98 3.47
N PHE A 30 -16.73 1.05 2.57
CA PHE A 30 -15.49 0.31 2.62
C PHE A 30 -14.40 1.37 2.51
N ASN A 31 -13.80 1.73 3.65
CA ASN A 31 -12.95 2.90 3.81
C ASN A 31 -11.94 3.00 2.65
N PRO A 32 -11.99 4.04 1.81
CA PRO A 32 -11.07 4.22 0.69
C PRO A 32 -9.72 4.80 1.13
N ASP A 33 -9.35 4.65 2.40
CA ASP A 33 -8.12 5.20 2.99
C ASP A 33 -6.86 4.39 2.64
N PHE A 34 -6.84 3.73 1.48
CA PHE A 34 -5.65 3.05 0.97
C PHE A 34 -4.69 3.98 0.24
N ARG A 35 -5.05 5.27 0.10
CA ARG A 35 -4.14 6.35 -0.25
C ARG A 35 -3.74 7.12 0.98
N ASP A 36 -3.11 6.38 1.87
CA ASP A 36 -2.40 6.92 3.01
C ASP A 36 -1.08 7.51 2.49
N ASP A 37 -1.17 8.58 1.68
CA ASP A 37 -0.03 9.41 1.27
C ASP A 37 0.62 10.10 2.50
N ASN A 38 -0.01 9.97 3.68
CA ASN A 38 0.48 10.37 4.99
C ASN A 38 0.86 9.20 5.91
N ALA A 39 0.73 7.93 5.49
CA ALA A 39 1.22 6.81 6.28
C ALA A 39 2.74 6.89 6.37
N GLN A 40 3.24 7.15 7.58
CA GLN A 40 4.66 7.20 7.85
C GLN A 40 5.32 5.87 7.48
N MET A 41 6.06 5.84 6.36
CA MET A 41 6.66 4.63 5.83
C MET A 41 7.51 3.92 6.88
N LYS A 42 7.24 2.63 7.04
CA LYS A 42 7.97 1.72 7.91
C LYS A 42 9.03 1.00 7.10
N TYR A 43 10.21 0.91 7.69
CA TYR A 43 11.35 0.21 7.13
C TYR A 43 11.79 -0.90 8.08
N LEU A 44 12.20 -2.03 7.55
CA LEU A 44 12.67 -3.19 8.29
C LEU A 44 14.19 -3.27 8.14
N CYS A 45 14.92 -3.43 9.24
CA CYS A 45 16.36 -3.63 9.16
C CYS A 45 16.69 -5.00 8.57
N GLY A 46 17.74 -5.09 7.74
CA GLY A 46 18.17 -6.35 7.12
C GLY A 46 18.62 -7.42 8.12
N ASP A 47 19.36 -7.03 9.17
CA ASP A 47 19.95 -7.99 10.11
C ASP A 47 19.09 -8.29 11.34
N CYS A 48 18.52 -7.25 11.99
CA CYS A 48 17.72 -7.44 13.21
C CYS A 48 16.20 -7.49 12.96
N GLY A 49 15.74 -7.22 11.73
CA GLY A 49 14.31 -7.23 11.40
C GLY A 49 13.46 -6.17 12.10
N SER A 50 14.05 -5.25 12.87
CA SER A 50 13.29 -4.26 13.63
C SER A 50 12.65 -3.22 12.71
N SER A 51 11.42 -2.83 13.05
CA SER A 51 10.67 -1.81 12.32
C SER A 51 11.10 -0.42 12.75
N THR A 52 11.61 0.36 11.81
CA THR A 52 12.05 1.75 12.01
C THR A 52 11.22 2.68 11.15
N HIS A 53 10.91 3.86 11.69
CA HIS A 53 10.29 4.95 10.94
C HIS A 53 11.38 5.98 10.63
N LEU A 54 11.58 6.27 9.35
CA LEU A 54 12.60 7.22 8.89
C LEU A 54 11.96 8.36 8.11
N ARG A 55 12.29 9.62 8.44
CA ARG A 55 11.90 10.78 7.63
C ARG A 55 12.88 10.98 6.47
N LYS A 56 12.47 11.72 5.44
CA LYS A 56 13.26 11.94 4.21
C LYS A 56 14.67 12.54 4.45
N ALA A 57 14.86 13.28 5.54
CA ALA A 57 16.11 13.95 5.87
C ALA A 57 16.95 13.22 6.94
N ASP A 58 16.41 12.14 7.53
CA ASP A 58 17.09 11.43 8.60
C ASP A 58 18.18 10.49 8.03
N PRO A 59 19.32 10.31 8.71
CA PRO A 59 20.37 9.40 8.26
C PRO A 59 19.89 7.94 8.32
N ILE A 60 20.17 7.18 7.27
CA ILE A 60 19.78 5.76 7.15
C ILE A 60 20.63 4.91 8.09
N ARG A 61 20.10 4.62 9.28
CA ARG A 61 20.72 3.74 10.29
C ARG A 61 19.63 3.04 11.10
N CYS A 62 19.82 1.74 11.35
CA CYS A 62 19.03 1.03 12.33
C CYS A 62 19.41 1.48 13.75
N LYS A 63 18.42 1.64 14.64
CA LYS A 63 18.62 2.11 16.02
C LYS A 63 19.25 1.05 16.92
N ASP A 64 19.03 -0.23 16.62
CA ASP A 64 19.44 -1.33 17.50
C ASP A 64 20.81 -1.91 17.13
N CYS A 65 21.07 -2.08 15.83
CA CYS A 65 22.30 -2.74 15.32
C CYS A 65 23.27 -1.81 14.58
N GLY A 66 22.85 -0.58 14.25
CA GLY A 66 23.70 0.38 13.53
C GLY A 66 23.90 0.08 12.03
N CYS A 67 23.34 -1.02 11.52
CA CYS A 67 23.38 -1.37 10.11
C CYS A 67 22.64 -0.32 9.25
N ARG A 68 23.09 -0.14 8.00
CA ARG A 68 22.59 0.89 7.08
C ARG A 68 21.68 0.34 5.98
N VAL A 69 21.38 -0.95 6.02
CA VAL A 69 20.52 -1.62 5.04
C VAL A 69 19.14 -1.77 5.65
N LEU A 70 18.17 -1.06 5.07
CA LEU A 70 16.77 -1.10 5.45
C LEU A 70 15.92 -1.48 4.24
N TYR A 71 15.00 -2.41 4.41
CA TYR A 71 13.98 -2.79 3.43
C TYR A 71 12.70 -2.00 3.66
N LYS A 72 11.96 -1.70 2.60
CA LYS A 72 10.63 -1.11 2.72
C LYS A 72 9.62 -2.19 3.13
N GLU A 73 8.73 -1.89 4.08
CA GLU A 73 7.70 -2.84 4.49
C GLU A 73 6.75 -3.19 3.32
N ARG A 74 6.29 -4.46 3.28
CA ARG A 74 5.31 -4.93 2.31
C ARG A 74 4.02 -4.12 2.43
N THR A 75 3.40 -3.79 1.30
CA THR A 75 2.07 -3.15 1.31
C THR A 75 1.01 -4.11 1.83
N LYS A 76 0.11 -3.62 2.68
CA LYS A 76 -1.07 -4.37 3.13
C LYS A 76 -2.17 -4.51 2.06
N ARG A 77 -1.99 -3.86 0.91
CA ARG A 77 -2.90 -3.95 -0.23
C ARG A 77 -2.82 -5.37 -0.82
N MET A 78 -3.99 -5.97 -1.06
CA MET A 78 -4.10 -7.25 -1.75
C MET A 78 -3.53 -7.13 -3.17
N ILE A 79 -2.76 -8.14 -3.57
CA ILE A 79 -2.15 -8.23 -4.90
C ILE A 79 -2.68 -9.51 -5.56
N GLN A 80 -3.17 -9.39 -6.80
CA GLN A 80 -3.63 -10.51 -7.60
C GLN A 80 -2.50 -10.98 -8.51
N PHE A 81 -2.23 -12.28 -8.52
CA PHE A 81 -1.30 -12.90 -9.46
C PHE A 81 -2.06 -13.86 -10.37
N GLU A 82 -1.53 -14.06 -11.58
CA GLU A 82 -1.95 -15.12 -12.50
C GLU A 82 -1.01 -16.33 -12.32
N ALA A 83 -1.57 -17.54 -12.37
CA ALA A 83 -0.79 -18.78 -12.31
C ALA A 83 -0.35 -19.15 -13.73
N ARG A 84 0.91 -18.86 -14.06
CA ARG A 84 1.56 -19.24 -15.32
C ARG A 84 2.74 -20.16 -15.04
#